data_AF-A0A7S0QVZ0-F1
#
_entry.id   AF-A0A7S0QVZ0-F1
#
_cell.length_a   1.000
_cell.length_b   1.000
_cell.length_c   1.000
_cell.angle_alpha   90.00
_cell.angle_beta   90.00
_cell.angle_gamma   90.00
#
_symmetry.space_group_name_H-M   'P 1'
#
loop_
_entity.id
_entity.type
_entity.pdbx_description
1 polymer ?
#
loop_
_entity_poly.entity_id
_entity_poly.type
_entity_poly.pdbx_seq_one_letter_code
_entity_poly.pdbx_strand_id
1 'polypeptide(L)'
;AARAAPAGAGGAAAGDLLAVTVEDAHGARYLLVSFHGDTNGLATLPVLGGVHSLSRGRLLGHRVVAGLDANTYREHSPHYQGVAHFHAAVTRMGLASCWGDVPDVTEATTCNARTHLQPQLNKAVSYAQRFTKGDVNKKDWILFDSGCWAASGTTRDNTGRRTYIDDMIFPTL
;
A
#
# COMPACT_ATOMS: atom_id res chain seq x y z
N ALA A 1 -15.86 -0.91 -23.67
CA ALA A 1 -15.00 -2.11 -23.64
C ALA A 1 -14.62 -2.42 -22.18
N ALA A 2 -15.41 -3.25 -21.51
CA ALA A 2 -15.09 -3.72 -20.16
C ALA A 2 -14.14 -4.91 -20.28
N ARG A 3 -12.93 -4.77 -19.72
CA ARG A 3 -11.93 -5.86 -19.71
C ARG A 3 -12.18 -6.76 -18.51
N ALA A 4 -12.15 -8.07 -18.78
CA ALA A 4 -12.35 -9.14 -17.80
C ALA A 4 -11.43 -8.98 -16.58
N ALA A 5 -12.03 -9.00 -15.39
CA ALA A 5 -11.33 -9.27 -14.15
C ALA A 5 -10.88 -10.74 -14.16
N PRO A 6 -9.62 -11.05 -13.79
CA PRO A 6 -9.22 -12.43 -13.59
C PRO A 6 -10.04 -13.01 -12.42
N ALA A 7 -10.69 -14.14 -12.68
CA ALA A 7 -11.44 -14.88 -11.67
C ALA A 7 -10.45 -15.62 -10.74
N GLY A 8 -10.53 -15.34 -9.44
CA GLY A 8 -9.89 -16.13 -8.39
C GLY A 8 -9.36 -15.30 -7.21
N ALA A 9 -9.79 -15.67 -6.00
CA ALA A 9 -9.48 -15.12 -4.68
C ALA A 9 -10.19 -13.79 -4.35
N GLY A 10 -11.22 -13.87 -3.50
CA GLY A 10 -11.97 -12.71 -3.01
C GLY A 10 -11.05 -11.69 -2.35
N GLY A 11 -11.27 -10.41 -2.62
CA GLY A 11 -10.53 -9.35 -1.93
C GLY A 11 -10.66 -7.96 -2.53
N ALA A 12 -10.74 -7.83 -3.86
CA ALA A 12 -10.86 -6.53 -4.53
C ALA A 12 -12.27 -6.31 -5.09
N ALA A 13 -12.89 -5.19 -4.73
CA ALA A 13 -14.17 -4.72 -5.23
C ALA A 13 -13.99 -3.76 -6.42
N ALA A 14 -15.10 -3.48 -7.12
CA ALA A 14 -15.11 -2.45 -8.14
C ALA A 14 -14.82 -1.08 -7.50
N GLY A 15 -13.76 -0.43 -7.96
CA GLY A 15 -13.29 0.86 -7.41
C GLY A 15 -11.97 0.76 -6.64
N ASP A 16 -11.59 -0.44 -6.17
CA ASP A 16 -10.39 -0.63 -5.35
C ASP A 16 -9.10 -0.50 -6.16
N LEU A 17 -9.14 -0.79 -7.47
CA LEU A 17 -8.00 -0.81 -8.36
C LEU A 17 -8.17 0.18 -9.52
N LEU A 18 -7.19 1.06 -9.68
CA LEU A 18 -6.95 1.81 -10.91
C LEU A 18 -5.63 1.31 -11.52
N ALA A 19 -5.64 0.92 -12.79
CA ALA A 19 -4.45 0.57 -13.53
C ALA A 19 -4.50 1.19 -14.93
N VAL A 20 -3.55 2.05 -15.25
CA VAL A 20 -3.51 2.78 -16.52
C VAL A 20 -2.13 2.71 -17.15
N THR A 21 -2.10 2.62 -18.48
CA THR A 21 -0.86 2.72 -19.25
C THR A 21 -0.64 4.15 -19.69
N VAL A 22 0.56 4.68 -19.51
CA VAL A 22 0.95 6.01 -20.00
C VAL A 22 2.29 5.94 -20.70
N GLU A 23 2.53 6.92 -21.57
CA GLU A 23 3.81 7.15 -22.24
C GLU A 23 4.27 8.56 -21.89
N ASP A 24 5.54 8.71 -21.51
CA ASP A 24 6.11 10.03 -21.20
C ASP A 24 6.58 10.76 -22.46
N ALA A 25 7.05 12.01 -22.30
CA ALA A 25 7.53 12.83 -23.41
C ALA A 25 8.78 12.26 -24.13
N HIS A 26 9.44 11.25 -23.54
CA HIS A 26 10.62 10.59 -24.08
C HIS A 26 10.31 9.19 -24.64
N GLY A 27 9.02 8.80 -24.72
CA GLY A 27 8.59 7.51 -25.23
C GLY A 27 8.74 6.35 -24.23
N ALA A 28 9.09 6.61 -22.98
CA ALA A 28 9.10 5.57 -21.96
C ALA A 28 7.66 5.25 -21.55
N ARG A 29 7.36 3.96 -21.42
CA ARG A 29 6.01 3.46 -21.13
C ARG A 29 5.90 2.97 -19.70
N TYR A 30 4.77 3.24 -19.08
CA TYR A 30 4.53 3.00 -17.67
C TYR A 30 3.20 2.31 -17.45
N LEU A 31 3.16 1.42 -16.46
CA LEU A 31 1.92 0.94 -15.86
C LEU A 31 1.78 1.62 -14.49
N LEU A 32 0.91 2.62 -14.41
CA LEU A 32 0.58 3.31 -13.17
C LEU A 32 -0.56 2.59 -12.49
N VAL A 33 -0.37 2.26 -11.21
CA VAL A 33 -1.33 1.51 -10.41
C VAL A 33 -1.64 2.28 -9.13
N SER A 34 -2.91 2.36 -8.78
CA SER A 34 -3.38 2.75 -7.46
C SER A 34 -4.28 1.66 -6.92
N PHE A 35 -4.03 1.20 -5.70
CA PHE A 35 -4.85 0.19 -5.05
C PHE A 35 -5.09 0.49 -3.58
N HIS A 36 -6.35 0.37 -3.17
CA HIS A 36 -6.79 0.39 -1.78
C HIS A 36 -7.93 -0.61 -1.67
N GLY A 37 -7.69 -1.71 -0.96
CA GLY A 37 -8.63 -2.83 -0.90
C GLY A 37 -9.08 -3.18 0.50
N ASP A 38 -9.00 -4.48 0.81
CA ASP A 38 -9.45 -5.06 2.07
C ASP A 38 -8.68 -4.54 3.28
N THR A 39 -9.37 -4.44 4.41
CA THR A 39 -8.82 -3.85 5.65
C THR A 39 -7.70 -4.67 6.27
N ASN A 40 -7.57 -5.94 5.89
CA ASN A 40 -6.56 -6.87 6.39
C ASN A 40 -5.42 -7.14 5.39
N GLY A 41 -5.45 -6.51 4.21
CA GLY A 41 -4.38 -6.52 3.22
C GLY A 41 -4.16 -7.84 2.49
N LEU A 42 -5.07 -8.81 2.63
CA LEU A 42 -4.95 -10.12 1.98
C LEU A 42 -5.21 -10.03 0.47
N ALA A 43 -5.94 -9.02 0.00
CA ALA A 43 -6.15 -8.76 -1.42
C ALA A 43 -4.94 -8.13 -2.11
N THR A 44 -4.07 -7.45 -1.35
CA THR A 44 -2.95 -6.66 -1.90
C THR A 44 -1.99 -7.51 -2.72
N LEU A 45 -1.54 -8.67 -2.19
CA LEU A 45 -0.60 -9.53 -2.91
C LEU A 45 -1.21 -10.20 -4.16
N PRO A 46 -2.44 -10.75 -4.13
CA PRO A 46 -3.12 -11.22 -5.33
C PRO A 46 -3.23 -10.14 -6.42
N VAL A 47 -3.63 -8.92 -6.05
CA VAL A 47 -3.75 -7.80 -7.00
C VAL A 47 -2.40 -7.43 -7.58
N LEU A 48 -1.37 -7.29 -6.73
CA LEU A 48 -0.01 -6.99 -7.18
C LEU A 48 0.55 -8.11 -8.07
N GLY A 49 0.23 -9.37 -7.76
CA GLY A 49 0.55 -10.52 -8.60
C GLY A 49 -0.08 -10.42 -9.98
N GLY A 50 -1.35 -10.05 -10.08
CA GLY A 50 -2.03 -9.81 -11.36
C GLY A 50 -1.41 -8.66 -12.15
N VAL A 51 -1.08 -7.55 -11.49
CA VAL A 51 -0.35 -6.41 -12.09
C VAL A 51 1.01 -6.84 -12.62
N HIS A 52 1.76 -7.61 -11.83
CA HIS A 52 3.08 -8.12 -12.21
C HIS A 52 2.98 -9.07 -13.40
N SER A 53 2.03 -10.01 -13.41
CA SER A 53 1.80 -10.88 -14.56
C SER A 53 1.43 -10.10 -15.82
N LEU A 54 0.63 -9.04 -15.68
CA LEU A 54 0.27 -8.16 -16.79
C LEU A 54 1.50 -7.42 -17.35
N SER A 55 2.37 -6.90 -16.48
CA SER A 55 3.59 -6.18 -16.87
C SER A 55 4.64 -7.08 -17.53
N ARG A 56 4.75 -8.35 -17.10
CA ARG A 56 5.66 -9.33 -17.73
C ARG A 56 5.10 -10.01 -18.97
N GLY A 57 3.80 -9.85 -19.24
CA GLY A 57 3.15 -10.39 -20.43
C GLY A 57 2.75 -9.30 -21.42
N ARG A 58 1.46 -8.94 -21.40
CA ARG A 58 0.85 -8.06 -22.41
C ARG A 58 1.43 -6.64 -22.43
N LEU A 59 1.97 -6.19 -21.31
CA LEU A 59 2.56 -4.87 -21.17
C LEU A 59 4.09 -4.94 -21.05
N LEU A 60 4.71 -5.96 -21.67
CA LEU A 60 6.16 -6.10 -21.67
C LEU A 60 6.85 -4.79 -22.08
N GLY A 61 7.86 -4.40 -21.30
CA GLY A 61 8.59 -3.13 -21.46
C GLY A 61 7.92 -1.91 -20.84
N HIS A 62 6.72 -2.03 -20.25
CA HIS A 62 6.19 -1.00 -19.35
C HIS A 62 6.87 -1.11 -17.99
N ARG A 63 7.26 0.04 -17.44
CA ARG A 63 7.79 0.13 -16.08
C ARG A 63 6.64 0.31 -15.09
N VAL A 64 6.61 -0.50 -14.04
CA VAL A 64 5.54 -0.47 -13.04
C VAL A 64 5.84 0.60 -11.99
N VAL A 65 4.83 1.42 -11.68
CA VAL A 65 4.80 2.28 -10.50
C VAL A 65 3.45 2.09 -9.83
N ALA A 66 3.43 1.70 -8.56
CA ALA A 66 2.21 1.40 -7.82
C ALA A 66 2.16 2.16 -6.49
N GLY A 67 1.10 2.94 -6.27
CA GLY A 67 0.75 3.50 -4.97
C GLY A 67 -0.30 2.63 -4.29
N LEU A 68 -0.02 2.16 -3.08
CA LEU A 68 -0.86 1.19 -2.39
C LEU A 68 -1.16 1.67 -0.96
N ASP A 69 -2.42 1.54 -0.55
CA ASP A 69 -2.71 1.18 0.85
C ASP A 69 -2.75 -0.35 0.89
N ALA A 70 -1.66 -0.93 1.37
CA ALA A 70 -1.50 -2.37 1.44
C ALA A 70 -2.18 -2.99 2.66
N ASN A 71 -2.69 -2.17 3.60
CA ASN A 71 -3.20 -2.60 4.90
C ASN A 71 -2.28 -3.62 5.60
N THR A 72 -0.96 -3.39 5.55
CA THR A 72 0.03 -4.28 6.18
C THR A 72 0.09 -4.09 7.69
N TYR A 73 0.32 -5.18 8.42
CA TYR A 73 0.41 -5.23 9.88
C TYR A 73 1.83 -5.55 10.33
N ARG A 74 2.16 -5.22 11.59
CA ARG A 74 3.49 -5.53 12.15
C ARG A 74 3.86 -7.02 12.03
N GLU A 75 2.89 -7.89 12.29
CA GLU A 75 3.05 -9.34 12.23
C GLU A 75 2.16 -9.95 11.15
N HIS A 76 2.55 -11.09 10.58
CA HIS A 76 1.75 -11.81 9.60
C HIS A 76 0.91 -12.88 10.30
N SER A 77 -0.33 -13.08 9.82
CA SER A 77 -1.17 -14.20 10.22
C SER A 77 -2.07 -14.64 9.05
N PRO A 78 -2.80 -15.77 9.18
CA PRO A 78 -3.83 -16.13 8.21
C PRO A 78 -4.94 -15.09 8.04
N HIS A 79 -5.10 -14.18 9.01
CA HIS A 79 -6.16 -13.17 9.02
C HIS A 79 -5.70 -11.80 8.55
N TYR A 80 -4.38 -11.52 8.53
CA TYR A 80 -3.83 -10.22 8.17
C TYR A 80 -2.43 -10.30 7.56
N GLN A 81 -2.17 -9.44 6.59
CA GLN A 81 -0.92 -9.39 5.84
C GLN A 81 0.18 -8.64 6.61
N GLY A 82 1.22 -9.34 7.07
CA GLY A 82 2.37 -8.69 7.72
C GLY A 82 3.32 -7.93 6.78
N VAL A 83 3.98 -6.88 7.28
CA VAL A 83 4.94 -6.03 6.55
C VAL A 83 6.09 -6.84 5.95
N ALA A 84 6.74 -7.70 6.76
CA ALA A 84 7.88 -8.49 6.30
C ALA A 84 7.49 -9.50 5.20
N HIS A 85 6.33 -10.17 5.35
CA HIS A 85 5.81 -11.09 4.34
C HIS A 85 5.48 -10.37 3.02
N PHE A 86 4.88 -9.18 3.13
CA PHE A 86 4.54 -8.35 1.98
C PHE A 86 5.81 -7.91 1.23
N HIS A 87 6.78 -7.34 1.94
CA HIS A 87 8.03 -6.89 1.32
C HIS A 87 8.79 -8.03 0.65
N ALA A 88 8.89 -9.19 1.29
CA ALA A 88 9.53 -10.36 0.69
C ALA A 88 8.86 -10.75 -0.65
N ALA A 89 7.53 -10.64 -0.75
CA ALA A 89 6.82 -10.88 -2.00
C ALA A 89 7.10 -9.80 -3.06
N VAL A 90 7.10 -8.53 -2.68
CA VAL A 90 7.45 -7.39 -3.54
C VAL A 90 8.85 -7.57 -4.13
N THR A 91 9.83 -7.92 -3.29
CA THR A 91 11.22 -8.18 -3.70
C THR A 91 11.31 -9.35 -4.67
N ARG A 92 10.58 -10.45 -4.43
CA ARG A 92 10.53 -11.60 -5.37
C ARG A 92 9.95 -11.22 -6.73
N MET A 93 9.09 -10.20 -6.80
CA MET A 93 8.56 -9.66 -8.05
C MET A 93 9.52 -8.71 -8.78
N GLY A 94 10.73 -8.50 -8.26
CA GLY A 94 11.69 -7.55 -8.83
C GLY A 94 11.26 -6.08 -8.65
N LEU A 95 10.42 -5.81 -7.66
CA LEU A 95 10.00 -4.47 -7.29
C LEU A 95 10.79 -4.00 -6.06
N ALA A 96 11.02 -2.69 -6.00
CA ALA A 96 11.54 -1.97 -4.85
C ALA A 96 10.44 -1.10 -4.24
N SER A 97 10.71 -0.60 -3.05
CA SER A 97 9.80 0.22 -2.24
C SER A 97 10.46 1.55 -1.88
N CYS A 98 9.66 2.61 -1.75
CA CYS A 98 10.15 3.88 -1.21
C CYS A 98 10.74 3.76 0.20
N TRP A 99 10.37 2.74 0.97
CA TRP A 99 10.92 2.47 2.30
C TRP A 99 12.24 1.68 2.29
N GLY A 100 12.86 1.49 1.12
CA GLY A 100 14.10 0.75 0.95
C GLY A 100 13.93 -0.78 0.99
N ASP A 101 15.07 -1.47 1.04
CA ASP A 101 15.15 -2.94 0.94
C ASP A 101 14.78 -3.66 2.24
N VAL A 102 14.89 -2.98 3.38
CA VAL A 102 14.55 -3.53 4.69
C VAL A 102 13.64 -2.52 5.41
N PRO A 103 12.31 -2.62 5.27
CA PRO A 103 11.39 -1.65 5.83
C PRO A 103 11.34 -1.83 7.35
N ASP A 104 11.48 -0.72 8.08
CA ASP A 104 11.28 -0.71 9.52
C ASP A 104 9.80 -0.88 9.86
N VAL A 105 9.49 -1.99 10.55
CA VAL A 105 8.13 -2.35 10.97
C VAL A 105 7.58 -1.42 12.06
N THR A 106 8.45 -0.65 12.72
CA THR A 106 8.08 0.32 13.75
C THR A 106 7.71 1.68 13.15
N GLU A 107 8.13 1.96 11.91
CA GLU A 107 7.80 3.19 11.20
C GLU A 107 6.41 3.10 10.54
N ALA A 108 5.39 3.35 11.37
CA ALA A 108 4.03 3.48 10.90
C ALA A 108 3.87 4.65 9.91
N THR A 109 3.05 4.44 8.88
CA THR A 109 2.60 5.47 7.94
C THR A 109 1.17 5.91 8.25
N THR A 110 0.45 5.10 9.03
CA THR A 110 -0.87 5.39 9.55
C THR A 110 -0.80 5.48 11.09
N CYS A 111 -1.36 6.53 11.67
CA CYS A 111 -1.50 6.66 13.14
C CYS A 111 -2.90 7.20 13.47
N ASN A 112 -3.86 6.29 13.47
CA ASN A 112 -5.28 6.60 13.49
C ASN A 112 -5.98 6.03 14.71
N ALA A 113 -6.73 6.86 15.42
CA ALA A 113 -7.61 6.40 16.49
C ALA A 113 -8.99 7.02 16.32
N ARG A 114 -10.01 6.16 16.15
CA ARG A 114 -11.39 6.61 16.09
C ARG A 114 -11.88 6.96 17.48
N THR A 115 -12.60 8.06 17.57
CA THR A 115 -13.30 8.51 18.77
C THR A 115 -14.74 8.06 18.72
N HIS A 116 -15.43 8.13 19.86
CA HIS A 116 -16.87 7.83 19.95
C HIS A 116 -17.76 8.86 19.22
N LEU A 117 -17.17 9.92 18.66
CA LEU A 117 -17.87 10.93 17.87
C LEU A 117 -17.86 10.64 16.36
N GLN A 118 -17.11 9.62 15.92
CA GLN A 118 -16.98 9.24 14.51
C GLN A 118 -17.84 8.02 14.16
N PRO A 119 -18.20 7.84 12.88
CA PRO A 119 -18.77 6.59 12.38
C PRO A 119 -17.89 5.38 12.73
N GLN A 120 -18.45 4.17 12.71
CA GLN A 120 -17.77 2.93 13.10
C GLN A 120 -17.42 2.87 14.60
N LEU A 121 -18.40 3.09 15.47
CA LEU A 121 -18.28 3.04 16.94
C LEU A 121 -17.58 1.78 17.46
N ASN A 122 -17.71 0.64 16.77
CA ASN A 122 -17.03 -0.61 17.12
C ASN A 122 -15.49 -0.55 17.00
N LYS A 123 -14.95 0.48 16.36
CA LYS A 123 -13.51 0.77 16.26
C LYS A 123 -13.10 1.97 17.12
N ALA A 124 -14.03 2.55 17.88
CA ALA A 124 -13.72 3.67 18.76
C ALA A 124 -12.84 3.22 19.92
N VAL A 125 -11.89 4.06 20.29
CA VAL A 125 -10.96 3.82 21.40
C VAL A 125 -10.98 5.01 22.36
N SER A 126 -10.69 4.76 23.62
CA SER A 126 -10.49 5.84 24.57
C SER A 126 -9.18 6.57 24.28
N TYR A 127 -9.09 7.84 24.70
CA TYR A 127 -7.87 8.63 24.53
C TYR A 127 -6.64 7.94 25.15
N ALA A 128 -6.80 7.26 26.30
CA ALA A 128 -5.72 6.52 26.95
C ALA A 128 -5.23 5.30 26.15
N GLN A 129 -6.07 4.75 25.26
CA GLN A 129 -5.78 3.54 24.48
C GLN A 129 -5.41 3.84 23.02
N ARG A 130 -5.30 5.11 22.66
CA ARG A 130 -5.21 5.56 21.27
C ARG A 130 -4.02 5.00 20.47
N PHE A 131 -2.88 4.73 21.12
CA PHE A 131 -1.72 4.12 20.44
C PHE A 131 -1.67 2.60 20.56
N THR A 132 -2.36 2.02 21.54
CA THR A 132 -2.34 0.56 21.78
C THR A 132 -3.49 -0.15 21.07
N LYS A 133 -4.60 0.56 20.82
CA LYS A 133 -5.79 0.05 20.12
C LYS A 133 -6.12 0.82 18.85
N GLY A 134 -5.40 1.93 18.59
CA GLY A 134 -5.49 2.61 17.30
C GLY A 134 -4.86 1.80 16.19
N ASP A 135 -5.17 2.19 14.97
CA ASP A 135 -4.54 1.68 13.76
C ASP A 135 -3.18 2.38 13.57
N VAL A 136 -2.13 1.75 14.09
CA VAL A 136 -0.75 2.22 14.05
C VAL A 136 0.09 1.21 13.29
N ASN A 137 0.10 1.35 11.97
CA ASN A 137 0.71 0.37 11.07
C ASN A 137 1.41 1.05 9.89
N LYS A 138 2.37 0.35 9.30
CA LYS A 138 2.95 0.72 8.01
C LYS A 138 2.05 0.17 6.93
N LYS A 139 1.28 1.02 6.24
CA LYS A 139 0.26 0.62 5.27
C LYS A 139 0.46 1.24 3.90
N ASP A 140 1.11 2.40 3.82
CA ASP A 140 1.25 3.19 2.60
C ASP A 140 2.55 2.82 1.90
N TRP A 141 2.46 2.42 0.63
CA TRP A 141 3.61 1.98 -0.16
C TRP A 141 3.63 2.65 -1.53
N ILE A 142 4.82 3.06 -1.95
CA ILE A 142 5.10 3.34 -3.35
C ILE A 142 6.08 2.27 -3.82
N LEU A 143 5.64 1.44 -4.75
CA LEU A 143 6.42 0.37 -5.35
C LEU A 143 6.82 0.73 -6.77
N PHE A 144 7.99 0.29 -7.19
CA PHE A 144 8.52 0.57 -8.52
C PHE A 144 9.50 -0.52 -8.97
N ASP A 145 9.71 -0.66 -10.29
CA ASP A 145 10.70 -1.59 -10.83
C ASP A 145 12.11 -1.28 -10.30
N SER A 146 12.72 -2.22 -9.56
CA SER A 146 14.02 -2.01 -8.90
C SER A 146 15.17 -1.85 -9.89
N GLY A 147 15.06 -2.45 -11.08
CA GLY A 147 16.04 -2.28 -12.16
C GLY A 147 15.93 -0.96 -12.90
N CYS A 148 14.89 -0.15 -12.66
CA CYS A 148 14.66 1.13 -13.34
C CYS A 148 14.82 2.33 -12.40
N TRP A 149 14.49 2.16 -11.12
CA TRP A 149 14.49 3.26 -10.15
C TRP A 149 15.03 2.84 -8.79
N ALA A 150 15.57 3.83 -8.10
CA ALA A 150 15.89 3.78 -6.68
C ALA A 150 15.25 5.00 -6.00
N ALA A 151 14.78 4.83 -4.77
CA ALA A 151 14.31 5.95 -3.98
C ALA A 151 15.52 6.83 -3.60
N SER A 152 15.49 8.11 -3.96
CA SER A 152 16.53 9.08 -3.55
C SER A 152 16.35 9.55 -2.11
N GLY A 153 15.14 9.44 -1.58
CA GLY A 153 14.78 9.78 -0.22
C GLY A 153 13.29 9.61 0.01
N THR A 154 12.90 9.42 1.26
CA THR A 154 11.51 9.19 1.66
C THR A 154 11.23 9.95 2.94
N THR A 155 10.03 10.53 3.03
CA THR A 155 9.58 11.29 4.20
C THR A 155 8.16 10.89 4.56
N ARG A 156 7.85 10.95 5.86
CA ARG A 156 6.48 10.88 6.38
C ARG A 156 6.01 12.30 6.67
N ASP A 157 4.72 12.57 6.54
CA ASP A 157 4.13 13.87 6.84
C ASP A 157 2.73 13.71 7.44
N ASN A 158 2.56 14.19 8.66
CA ASN A 158 1.25 14.30 9.32
C ASN A 158 0.92 15.76 9.71
N THR A 159 1.68 16.73 9.18
CA THR A 159 1.54 18.16 9.47
C THR A 159 1.17 19.00 8.26
N GLY A 160 1.31 18.44 7.05
CA GLY A 160 1.21 19.18 5.77
C GLY A 160 2.41 20.10 5.52
N ARG A 161 3.49 19.96 6.30
CA ARG A 161 4.72 20.78 6.22
C ARG A 161 5.95 19.93 5.94
N ARG A 162 5.80 18.74 5.36
CA ARG A 162 6.87 17.75 5.13
C ARG A 162 7.64 17.40 6.41
N THR A 163 6.93 17.42 7.54
CA THR A 163 7.48 17.08 8.85
C THR A 163 6.58 16.05 9.49
N TYR A 164 7.19 15.06 10.14
CA TYR A 164 6.48 14.06 10.91
C TYR A 164 6.63 14.35 12.40
N ILE A 165 5.51 14.38 13.11
CA ILE A 165 5.47 14.44 14.57
C ILE A 165 5.06 13.06 15.07
N ASP A 166 6.00 12.37 15.72
CA ASP A 166 5.69 11.12 16.43
C ASP A 166 4.60 11.38 17.47
N ASP A 167 3.70 10.41 17.65
CA ASP A 167 2.54 10.48 18.55
C ASP A 167 1.46 11.53 18.21
N MET A 168 1.49 12.13 17.02
CA MET A 168 0.37 12.91 16.52
C MET A 168 -0.67 11.99 15.89
N ILE A 169 -1.83 11.89 16.54
CA ILE A 169 -3.00 11.21 15.99
C ILE A 169 -3.84 12.19 15.20
N PHE A 170 -4.26 11.77 14.01
CA PHE A 170 -5.25 12.50 13.23
C PHE A 170 -6.63 11.82 13.39
N PRO A 171 -7.70 12.60 13.61
CA PRO A 171 -9.06 12.07 13.59
C PRO A 171 -9.40 11.60 12.18
N THR A 172 -9.79 10.33 12.02
CA THR A 172 -10.19 9.79 10.72
C THR A 172 -11.65 10.08 10.41
N LEU A 173 -12.02 10.14 9.14
CA LEU A 173 -13.43 10.07 8.75
C LEU A 173 -14.04 8.69 9.10
#